data_AF-A0A847UXD9-F1
#
_entry.id   AF-A0A847UXD9-F1
#
_cell.length_a   1.000
_cell.length_b   1.000
_cell.length_c   1.000
_cell.angle_alpha   90.00
_cell.angle_beta   90.00
_cell.angle_gamma   90.00
#
_symmetry.space_group_name_H-M   'P 1'
#
loop_
_entity.id
_entity.type
_entity.pdbx_description
1 polymer ?
#
loop_
_entity_poly.entity_id
_entity_poly.type
_entity_poly.pdbx_seq_one_letter_code
_entity_poly.pdbx_strand_id
1 'polypeptide(L)'
;MRTFLAFLRDRITLVKDTEKEALSLLHEGGDEKGYREAMRRKAMILANLSADAAPLLPGVPMGKRPMIEHRLDVFSQSAQRSLDIGSVFYMSALLYPDDHQPGQPNTLEVFLADLERDR
;
A
#
# COMPACT_ATOMS: atom_id res chain seq x y z
N MET A 1 -17.23 9.31 4.69
CA MET A 1 -15.76 9.31 4.59
C MET A 1 -15.10 8.51 5.72
N ARG A 2 -15.66 8.50 6.94
CA ARG A 2 -15.10 7.74 8.08
C ARG A 2 -14.77 6.28 7.78
N THR A 3 -15.68 5.53 7.13
CA THR A 3 -15.46 4.12 6.76
C THR A 3 -14.31 3.94 5.78
N PHE A 4 -14.19 4.85 4.79
CA PHE A 4 -13.09 4.84 3.84
C PHE A 4 -11.72 5.11 4.50
N LEU A 5 -11.66 6.07 5.43
CA LEU A 5 -10.44 6.35 6.19
C LEU A 5 -10.04 5.18 7.10
N ALA A 6 -11.02 4.52 7.74
CA ALA A 6 -10.77 3.32 8.52
C ALA A 6 -10.20 2.19 7.65
N PHE A 7 -10.80 1.94 6.49
CA PHE A 7 -10.28 0.98 5.51
C PHE A 7 -8.82 1.27 5.12
N LEU A 8 -8.46 2.52 4.82
CA LEU A 8 -7.08 2.87 4.49
C LEU A 8 -6.11 2.61 5.65
N ARG A 9 -6.51 2.91 6.89
CA ARG A 9 -5.71 2.59 8.08
C ARG A 9 -5.46 1.09 8.24
N ASP A 10 -6.50 0.29 8.01
CA ASP A 10 -6.38 -1.17 8.08
C ASP A 10 -5.42 -1.70 7.01
N ARG A 11 -5.49 -1.16 5.77
CA ARG A 11 -4.55 -1.53 4.69
C ARG A 11 -3.12 -1.12 4.96
N ILE A 12 -2.90 0.08 5.50
CA ILE A 12 -1.58 0.54 5.93
C ILE A 12 -1.01 -0.39 7.00
N THR A 13 -1.82 -0.75 8.00
CA THR A 13 -1.39 -1.66 9.08
C THR A 13 -1.00 -3.01 8.52
N LEU A 14 -1.85 -3.60 7.67
CA LEU A 14 -1.59 -4.90 7.04
C LEU A 14 -0.31 -4.89 6.20
N VAL A 15 -0.05 -3.82 5.45
CA VAL A 15 1.19 -3.66 4.67
C VAL A 15 2.40 -3.61 5.61
N LYS A 16 2.36 -2.79 6.66
CA LYS A 16 3.48 -2.64 7.61
C LYS A 16 3.78 -3.92 8.38
N ASP A 17 2.74 -4.65 8.78
CA ASP A 17 2.88 -5.94 9.43
C ASP A 17 3.53 -6.96 8.49
N THR A 18 3.14 -6.98 7.22
CA THR A 18 3.74 -7.83 6.18
C THR A 18 5.20 -7.47 5.93
N GLU A 19 5.55 -6.18 5.91
CA GLU A 19 6.93 -5.71 5.75
C GLU A 19 7.80 -6.10 6.95
N LYS A 20 7.26 -5.95 8.17
CA LYS A 20 7.95 -6.35 9.39
C LYS A 20 8.22 -7.85 9.42
N GLU A 21 7.23 -8.67 9.05
CA GLU A 21 7.39 -10.11 8.91
C GLU A 21 8.47 -10.45 7.89
N ALA A 22 8.45 -9.82 6.71
CA ALA A 22 9.43 -10.06 5.67
C ALA A 22 10.87 -9.77 6.15
N LEU A 23 11.07 -8.65 6.85
CA LEU A 23 12.37 -8.28 7.39
C LEU A 23 12.86 -9.26 8.47
N SER A 24 11.98 -9.76 9.34
CA SER A 24 12.32 -10.80 10.32
C SER A 24 12.71 -12.11 9.63
N LEU A 25 11.96 -12.56 8.61
CA LEU A 25 12.28 -13.75 7.83
C LEU A 25 13.67 -13.64 7.17
N LEU A 26 14.00 -12.46 6.64
CA LEU A 26 15.29 -12.22 6.00
C LEU A 26 16.46 -12.17 7.00
N HIS A 27 16.32 -11.42 8.09
CA HIS A 27 17.44 -11.13 9.00
C HIS A 27 17.64 -12.18 10.10
N GLU A 28 16.57 -12.76 10.61
CA GLU A 28 16.62 -13.70 11.74
C GLU A 28 16.63 -15.15 11.26
N GLY A 29 15.90 -15.44 10.17
CA GLY A 29 15.76 -16.79 9.63
C GLY A 29 16.65 -17.10 8.41
N GLY A 30 17.20 -16.08 7.74
CA GLY A 30 17.85 -16.26 6.43
C GLY A 30 16.91 -16.81 5.36
N ASP A 31 15.60 -16.71 5.56
CA ASP A 31 14.58 -17.29 4.69
C ASP A 31 14.24 -16.34 3.55
N GLU A 32 15.10 -16.36 2.52
CA GLU A 32 14.84 -15.59 1.29
C GLU A 32 13.51 -15.96 0.64
N LYS A 33 13.07 -17.22 0.73
CA LYS A 33 11.80 -17.65 0.11
C LYS A 33 10.63 -17.02 0.85
N GLY A 34 10.66 -17.03 2.18
CA GLY A 34 9.70 -16.36 3.05
C GLY A 34 9.65 -14.86 2.80
N TYR A 35 10.80 -14.19 2.68
CA TYR A 35 10.88 -12.77 2.32
C TYR A 35 10.20 -12.48 0.98
N ARG A 36 10.50 -13.28 -0.06
CA ARG A 36 9.91 -13.11 -1.40
C ARG A 36 8.39 -13.29 -1.37
N GLU A 37 7.90 -14.29 -0.64
CA GLU A 37 6.46 -14.52 -0.51
C GLU A 37 5.78 -13.37 0.23
N ALA A 38 6.38 -12.86 1.31
CA ALA A 38 5.86 -11.71 2.03
C ALA A 38 5.82 -10.43 1.17
N MET A 39 6.87 -10.16 0.37
CA MET A 39 6.86 -9.06 -0.60
C MET A 39 5.78 -9.22 -1.68
N ARG A 40 5.55 -10.45 -2.14
CA ARG A 40 4.46 -10.76 -3.06
C ARG A 40 3.09 -10.49 -2.41
N ARG A 41 2.89 -10.88 -1.14
CA ARG A 41 1.66 -10.57 -0.39
C ARG A 41 1.43 -9.07 -0.24
N LYS A 42 2.46 -8.29 0.11
CA LYS A 42 2.40 -6.82 0.14
C LYS A 42 1.91 -6.27 -1.20
N ALA A 43 2.51 -6.72 -2.30
CA ALA A 43 2.12 -6.26 -3.63
C ALA A 43 0.68 -6.68 -3.99
N MET A 44 0.22 -7.87 -3.60
CA MET A 44 -1.18 -8.29 -3.79
C MET A 44 -2.18 -7.45 -3.01
N ILE A 45 -1.85 -7.05 -1.77
CA ILE A 45 -2.70 -6.14 -0.97
C ILE A 45 -2.84 -4.80 -1.71
N LEU A 46 -1.74 -4.25 -2.20
CA LEU A 46 -1.73 -2.97 -2.89
C LEU A 46 -2.40 -3.06 -4.27
N ALA A 47 -2.22 -4.15 -5.01
CA ALA A 47 -2.83 -4.36 -6.33
C ALA A 47 -4.36 -4.41 -6.27
N ASN A 48 -4.93 -4.92 -5.17
CA ASN A 48 -6.38 -4.96 -4.96
C ASN A 48 -6.94 -3.69 -4.29
N LEU A 49 -6.09 -2.72 -3.92
CA LEU A 49 -6.48 -1.58 -3.10
C LEU A 49 -7.64 -0.76 -3.70
N SER A 50 -7.60 -0.49 -5.01
CA SER A 50 -8.67 0.25 -5.70
C SER A 50 -9.98 -0.54 -5.75
N ALA A 51 -9.91 -1.83 -6.10
CA ALA A 51 -11.09 -2.70 -6.17
C ALA A 51 -11.76 -2.85 -4.79
N ASP A 52 -10.96 -3.07 -3.74
CA ASP A 52 -11.44 -3.22 -2.36
C ASP A 52 -12.03 -1.91 -1.81
N ALA A 53 -11.55 -0.76 -2.29
CA ALA A 53 -12.05 0.55 -1.90
C ALA A 53 -13.34 0.96 -2.63
N ALA A 54 -13.61 0.41 -3.82
CA ALA A 54 -14.73 0.81 -4.68
C ALA A 54 -16.10 0.85 -3.97
N PRO A 55 -16.47 -0.15 -3.13
CA PRO A 55 -17.74 -0.12 -2.40
C PRO A 55 -17.85 1.02 -1.37
N LEU A 56 -16.73 1.63 -0.96
CA LEU A 56 -16.65 2.67 0.07
C LEU A 56 -16.68 4.08 -0.52
N LEU A 57 -16.40 4.22 -1.82
CA LEU A 57 -16.37 5.50 -2.54
C LEU A 57 -17.70 6.28 -2.54
N PRO A 58 -18.89 5.66 -2.54
CA PRO A 58 -20.15 6.39 -2.37
C PRO A 58 -20.20 7.21 -1.06
N GLY A 59 -19.46 6.78 -0.03
CA GLY A 59 -19.34 7.51 1.24
C GLY A 59 -18.36 8.68 1.22
N VAL A 60 -17.61 8.90 0.14
CA VAL A 60 -16.65 10.01 -0.02
C VAL A 60 -17.36 11.23 -0.65
N PRO A 61 -17.02 12.48 -0.28
CA PRO A 61 -17.59 13.67 -0.93
C PRO A 61 -17.32 13.69 -2.44
N MET A 62 -18.33 14.01 -3.25
CA MET A 62 -18.24 13.93 -4.72
C MET A 62 -17.07 14.72 -5.30
N GLY A 63 -16.77 15.91 -4.75
CA GLY A 63 -15.64 16.73 -5.22
C GLY A 63 -14.25 16.10 -5.00
N LYS A 64 -14.12 15.11 -4.11
CA LYS A 64 -12.85 14.42 -3.81
C LYS A 64 -12.73 13.05 -4.46
N ARG A 65 -13.85 12.45 -4.89
CA ARG A 65 -13.87 11.07 -5.43
C ARG A 65 -12.91 10.87 -6.59
N PRO A 66 -12.87 11.71 -7.64
CA PRO A 66 -11.99 11.46 -8.79
C PRO A 66 -10.51 11.45 -8.42
N MET A 67 -10.09 12.34 -7.51
CA MET A 67 -8.72 12.38 -7.02
C MET A 67 -8.37 11.13 -6.21
N ILE A 68 -9.30 10.69 -5.34
CA ILE A 68 -9.11 9.49 -4.51
C ILE A 68 -9.05 8.24 -5.39
N GLU A 69 -10.00 8.07 -6.31
CA GLU A 69 -10.03 6.97 -7.29
C GLU A 69 -8.72 6.89 -8.07
N HIS A 70 -8.30 8.01 -8.66
CA HIS A 70 -7.04 8.07 -9.40
C HIS A 70 -5.84 7.65 -8.53
N ARG A 71 -5.78 8.13 -7.29
CA ARG A 71 -4.65 7.81 -6.39
C ARG A 71 -4.62 6.32 -6.02
N LEU A 72 -5.78 5.72 -5.74
CA LEU A 72 -5.90 4.28 -5.46
C LEU A 72 -5.51 3.43 -6.68
N ASP A 73 -5.91 3.87 -7.88
CA ASP A 73 -5.52 3.21 -9.13
C ASP A 73 -4.02 3.26 -9.37
N VAL A 74 -3.36 4.40 -9.10
CA VAL A 74 -1.90 4.51 -9.23
C VAL A 74 -1.18 3.52 -8.32
N PHE A 75 -1.59 3.39 -7.05
CA PHE A 75 -1.03 2.39 -6.14
C PHE A 75 -1.25 0.97 -6.65
N SER A 76 -2.49 0.67 -7.07
CA SER A 76 -2.89 -0.65 -7.54
C SER A 76 -2.14 -1.07 -8.79
N GLN A 77 -2.03 -0.18 -9.78
CA GLN A 77 -1.31 -0.44 -11.02
C GLN A 77 0.20 -0.60 -10.81
N SER A 78 0.80 0.19 -9.92
CA SER A 78 2.22 0.04 -9.60
C SER A 78 2.51 -1.33 -8.99
N ALA A 79 1.66 -1.76 -8.06
CA ALA A 79 1.77 -3.06 -7.43
C ALA A 79 1.50 -4.21 -8.41
N GLN A 80 0.48 -4.10 -9.26
CA GLN A 80 0.19 -5.09 -10.31
C GLN A 80 1.38 -5.25 -11.26
N ARG A 81 1.96 -4.14 -11.74
CA ARG A 81 3.16 -4.20 -12.58
C ARG A 81 4.32 -4.93 -11.91
N SER A 82 4.53 -4.71 -10.61
CA SER A 82 5.58 -5.42 -9.85
C SER A 82 5.33 -6.94 -9.75
N LEU A 83 4.05 -7.35 -9.67
CA LEU A 83 3.63 -8.76 -9.68
C LEU A 83 3.83 -9.39 -11.06
N ASP A 84 3.46 -8.69 -12.12
CA ASP A 84 3.55 -9.17 -13.51
C ASP A 84 5.01 -9.44 -13.92
N ILE A 85 5.93 -8.54 -13.54
CA ILE A 85 7.37 -8.71 -13.80
C ILE A 85 8.05 -9.66 -12.80
N GLY A 86 7.37 -10.05 -11.72
CA GLY A 86 7.88 -10.98 -10.70
C GLY A 86 9.10 -10.46 -9.91
N SER A 87 9.29 -9.14 -9.86
CA SER A 87 10.49 -8.55 -9.24
C SER A 87 10.25 -8.19 -7.78
N VAL A 88 10.91 -8.95 -6.90
CA VAL A 88 10.88 -8.74 -5.45
C VAL A 88 11.48 -7.38 -5.09
N PHE A 89 12.50 -6.93 -5.84
CA PHE A 89 13.05 -5.59 -5.68
C PHE A 89 11.97 -4.51 -5.87
N TYR A 90 11.22 -4.57 -6.98
CA TYR A 90 10.13 -3.61 -7.21
C TYR A 90 8.99 -3.74 -6.19
N MET A 91 8.65 -4.96 -5.74
CA MET A 91 7.66 -5.17 -4.69
C MET A 91 8.09 -4.53 -3.35
N SER A 92 9.37 -4.64 -3.01
CA SER A 92 9.91 -4.03 -1.79
C SER A 92 9.86 -2.50 -1.83
N ALA A 93 10.15 -1.90 -2.99
CA ALA A 93 10.11 -0.46 -3.21
C ALA A 93 8.70 0.14 -3.32
N LEU A 94 7.64 -0.68 -3.41
CA LEU A 94 6.27 -0.15 -3.43
C LEU A 94 6.02 0.75 -2.22
N LEU A 95 5.42 1.91 -2.49
CA LEU A 95 5.15 3.01 -1.55
C LEU A 95 6.34 3.90 -1.17
N TYR A 96 7.55 3.58 -1.61
CA TYR A 96 8.78 4.27 -1.27
C TYR A 96 9.42 4.86 -2.54
N PRO A 97 9.24 6.15 -2.84
CA PRO A 97 9.93 6.80 -3.96
C PRO A 97 11.44 6.83 -3.74
N ASP A 98 12.20 7.10 -4.81
CA ASP A 98 13.68 7.03 -4.81
C ASP A 98 14.34 7.98 -3.79
N ASP A 99 13.66 9.05 -3.40
CA ASP A 99 14.12 10.04 -2.41
C ASP A 99 13.64 9.75 -0.98
N HIS A 100 12.92 8.64 -0.76
CA HIS A 100 12.44 8.25 0.56
C HIS A 100 13.61 7.95 1.51
N GLN A 101 13.50 8.47 2.74
CA GLN A 101 14.48 8.24 3.79
C GLN A 101 13.91 7.38 4.93
N PRO A 102 14.76 6.55 5.58
CA PRO A 102 14.35 5.79 6.75
C PRO A 102 13.68 6.67 7.81
N GLY A 103 12.54 6.21 8.32
CA GLY A 103 11.73 6.95 9.31
C GLY A 103 10.68 7.88 8.72
N GLN A 104 10.71 8.17 7.41
CA GLN A 104 9.63 8.90 6.74
C GLN A 104 8.40 7.99 6.54
N PRO A 105 7.17 8.55 6.62
CA PRO A 105 5.97 7.81 6.29
C PRO A 105 5.99 7.34 4.84
N ASN A 106 5.39 6.19 4.56
CA ASN A 106 5.23 5.74 3.19
C ASN A 106 4.17 6.57 2.45
N THR A 107 4.15 6.50 1.12
CA THR A 107 3.24 7.33 0.31
C THR A 107 1.74 7.04 0.54
N LEU A 108 1.38 5.87 1.07
CA LEU A 108 -0.01 5.55 1.46
C LEU A 108 -0.37 6.19 2.80
N GLU A 109 0.55 6.21 3.77
CA GLU A 109 0.43 6.94 5.03
C GLU A 109 0.31 8.46 4.80
N VAL A 110 1.13 9.02 3.90
CA VAL A 110 1.02 10.43 3.50
C VAL A 110 -0.35 10.72 2.91
N PHE A 111 -0.83 9.87 1.99
CA PHE A 111 -2.14 10.04 1.38
C PHE A 111 -3.27 10.00 2.41
N LEU A 112 -3.24 9.08 3.37
CA LEU A 112 -4.22 9.06 4.46
C LEU A 112 -4.17 10.35 5.29
N ALA A 113 -2.99 10.81 5.67
CA ALA A 113 -2.82 12.02 6.48
C ALA A 113 -3.39 13.26 5.79
N ASP A 114 -3.19 13.39 4.47
CA ASP A 114 -3.75 14.51 3.70
C ASP A 114 -5.29 14.47 3.68
N LEU A 115 -5.88 13.29 3.49
CA LEU A 115 -7.33 13.12 3.55
C LEU A 115 -7.94 13.43 4.93
N GLU A 116 -7.18 13.18 6.00
CA GLU A 116 -7.59 13.49 7.37
C GLU A 116 -7.51 14.98 7.69
N ARG A 117 -6.54 15.71 7.12
CA ARG A 117 -6.38 17.16 7.27
C ARG A 117 -7.47 17.93 6.53
N ASP A 118 -7.84 17.49 5.35
CA ASP A 118 -8.83 18.16 4.50
C ASP A 118 -10.29 17.85 4.91
N ARG A 119 -10.51 17.27 6.08
CA ARG A 119 -11.80 16.68 6.49
C ARG A 119 -12.87 17.72 6.85
#